data_AF-A0A3D2FVI2-F1
#
_entry.id   AF-A0A3D2FVI2-F1
#
_cell.length_a   1.000
_cell.length_b   1.000
_cell.length_c   1.000
_cell.angle_alpha   90.00
_cell.angle_beta   90.00
_cell.angle_gamma   90.00
#
_symmetry.space_group_name_H-M   'P 1'
#
loop_
_entity.id
_entity.type
_entity.pdbx_description
1 polymer ?
#
loop_
_entity_poly.entity_id
_entity_poly.type
_entity_poly.pdbx_seq_one_letter_code
_entity_poly.pdbx_strand_id
1 'polypeptide(L)' 'ARIGDVPLIGMPGCARSLRLNGFDWVLHLVLAGIPLGDDEIADMAIGGLLMEIASRP' A
#
# COMPACT_ATOMS: atom_id res chain seq x y z
N ALA A 1 -2.83 -9.48 9.27
CA ALA A 1 -3.96 -10.37 9.62
C ALA A 1 -4.12 -11.45 8.56
N ARG A 2 -4.65 -12.63 8.90
CA ARG A 2 -4.88 -13.75 7.95
C ARG A 2 -6.15 -14.52 8.30
N ILE A 3 -6.76 -15.18 7.31
CA ILE A 3 -7.80 -16.20 7.50
C ILE A 3 -7.20 -17.53 7.03
N GLY A 4 -6.79 -18.38 7.98
CA GLY A 4 -5.93 -19.51 7.68
C GLY A 4 -4.65 -19.04 6.97
N ASP A 5 -4.37 -19.64 5.81
CA ASP A 5 -3.22 -19.27 4.98
C ASP A 5 -3.50 -18.11 4.02
N VAL A 6 -4.66 -17.48 4.06
CA VAL A 6 -5.01 -16.39 3.14
C VAL A 6 -4.70 -15.02 3.79
N PRO A 7 -3.85 -14.17 3.17
CA PRO A 7 -3.61 -12.82 3.68
C PRO A 7 -4.87 -11.96 3.61
N LEU A 8 -5.16 -11.22 4.68
CA LEU A 8 -6.28 -10.29 4.74
C LEU A 8 -5.78 -8.85 4.57
N ILE A 9 -6.31 -8.15 3.57
CA ILE A 9 -5.99 -6.74 3.29
C ILE A 9 -7.26 -5.90 3.47
N GLY A 10 -7.21 -4.93 4.38
CA GLY A 10 -8.28 -3.94 4.51
C GLY A 10 -8.23 -2.93 3.37
N MET A 11 -9.30 -2.81 2.58
CA MET A 11 -9.34 -1.86 1.47
C MET A 11 -9.87 -0.50 1.92
N PRO A 12 -9.05 0.57 1.89
CA PRO A 12 -9.52 1.93 2.13
C PRO A 12 -10.37 2.44 0.95
N GLY A 13 -11.16 3.50 1.17
CA GLY A 13 -11.98 4.09 0.12
C GLY A 13 -11.20 4.52 -1.13
N CYS A 14 -9.93 4.92 -0.98
CA CYS A 14 -9.05 5.32 -2.08
C CYS A 14 -8.63 4.17 -3.00
N ALA A 15 -8.70 2.91 -2.56
CA ALA A 15 -8.38 1.74 -3.38
C ALA A 15 -9.34 1.57 -4.58
N ARG A 16 -10.48 2.28 -4.59
CA ARG A 16 -11.39 2.36 -5.75
C ARG A 16 -10.89 3.28 -6.86
N SER A 17 -9.86 4.09 -6.60
CA SER A 17 -9.31 4.99 -7.61
C SER A 17 -8.41 4.24 -8.58
N LEU A 18 -8.45 4.62 -9.86
CA LEU A 18 -7.48 4.15 -10.86
C LEU A 18 -6.09 4.79 -10.69
N ARG A 19 -5.95 5.76 -9.77
CA ARG A 19 -4.66 6.37 -9.48
C ARG A 19 -3.83 5.43 -8.62
N LEU A 20 -2.59 5.23 -9.05
CA LEU A 20 -1.60 4.47 -8.30
C LEU A 20 -1.47 5.04 -6.88
N ASN A 21 -1.62 4.18 -5.89
CA ASN A 21 -1.61 4.52 -4.48
C ASN A 21 -0.87 3.44 -3.68
N GLY A 22 -0.67 3.68 -2.37
CA GLY A 22 0.06 2.76 -1.50
C GLY A 22 -0.52 1.34 -1.45
N PHE A 23 -1.84 1.17 -1.64
CA PHE A 23 -2.46 -0.14 -1.66
C PHE A 23 -2.02 -0.98 -2.86
N ASP A 24 -1.81 -0.39 -4.04
CA ASP A 24 -1.37 -1.14 -5.23
C ASP A 24 0.02 -1.76 -5.02
N TRP A 25 0.91 -1.02 -4.35
CA TRP A 25 2.23 -1.51 -3.97
C TRP A 25 2.15 -2.68 -2.98
N VAL A 26 1.32 -2.56 -1.95
CA VAL A 26 1.08 -3.63 -0.98
C VAL A 26 0.54 -4.87 -1.70
N LEU A 27 -0.43 -4.69 -2.61
CA LEU A 27 -1.03 -5.78 -3.37
C LEU A 27 0.01 -6.53 -4.22
N HIS A 28 0.89 -5.81 -4.92
CA HIS A 28 1.97 -6.43 -5.71
C HIS A 28 2.90 -7.30 -4.86
N LEU A 29 3.32 -6.80 -3.69
CA LEU A 29 4.23 -7.53 -2.81
C LEU A 29 3.56 -8.77 -2.20
N VAL A 30 2.29 -8.66 -1.79
CA VAL A 30 1.51 -9.81 -1.31
C VAL A 30 1.36 -10.87 -2.40
N LEU A 31 1.04 -10.48 -3.64
CA LEU A 31 0.91 -11.41 -4.77
C LEU A 31 2.24 -12.06 -5.15
N ALA A 32 3.35 -11.35 -4.95
CA ALA A 32 4.70 -11.88 -5.14
C ALA A 32 5.15 -12.81 -3.99
N GLY A 33 4.34 -12.98 -2.94
CA GLY A 33 4.69 -13.76 -1.76
C GLY A 33 5.79 -13.13 -0.89
N ILE A 34 6.03 -11.82 -1.06
CA ILE A 34 7.01 -11.09 -0.27
C ILE A 34 6.40 -10.80 1.10
N PRO A 35 7.06 -11.20 2.20
CA PRO A 35 6.60 -10.87 3.55
C PRO A 35 6.57 -9.35 3.74
N LEU A 36 5.47 -8.86 4.31
CA LEU A 36 5.29 -7.47 4.69
C LEU A 36 5.03 -7.42 6.20
N GLY A 37 5.93 -6.78 6.94
CA GLY A 37 5.79 -6.46 8.35
C GLY A 37 5.44 -4.99 8.56
N ASP A 38 5.38 -4.60 9.83
CA ASP A 38 5.02 -3.24 10.23
C ASP A 38 6.06 -2.22 9.76
N ASP A 39 7.36 -2.58 9.78
CA ASP A 39 8.45 -1.72 9.34
C ASP A 39 8.40 -1.50 7.82
N GLU A 40 8.19 -2.55 7.00
CA GLU A 40 8.06 -2.39 5.55
C GLU A 40 6.84 -1.54 5.18
N ILE A 41 5.72 -1.71 5.89
CA ILE A 41 4.51 -0.90 5.66
C ILE A 41 4.76 0.55 6.08
N ALA A 42 5.49 0.78 7.17
CA ALA A 42 5.86 2.11 7.63
C ALA A 42 6.81 2.82 6.64
N ASP A 43 7.78 2.10 6.07
CA ASP A 43 8.68 2.62 5.04
C ASP A 43 7.94 2.96 3.74
N MET A 44 6.90 2.19 3.40
CA MET A 44 6.00 2.49 2.29
C MET A 44 5.08 3.69 2.57
N ALA A 45 4.81 3.96 3.85
CA ALA A 45 4.04 5.11 4.30
C ALA A 45 4.92 6.36 4.30
N ILE A 46 5.27 6.84 3.10
CA ILE A 46 5.86 8.17 2.92
C ILE A 46 4.84 9.17 3.46
N GLY A 47 5.06 9.62 4.69
CA GLY A 47 4.08 10.37 5.46
C GLY A 47 3.57 11.61 4.74
N GLY A 48 2.26 11.82 4.83
CA GLY A 48 1.61 13.09 4.54
C GLY A 48 0.81 13.11 3.24
N LEU A 49 -0.24 13.94 3.25
CA LEU A 49 -0.87 14.46 2.05
C LEU A 49 0.24 15.10 1.18
N LEU A 50 0.89 14.33 0.31
CA LEU A 50 1.84 14.87 -0.66
C LEU A 50 1.05 15.66 -1.69
N MET A 51 0.74 16.89 -1.32
CA MET A 51 0.35 17.96 -2.23
C MET A 51 1.48 18.31 -3.21
N GLU A 52 2.65 17.62 -3.16
CA GLU A 52 3.84 17.85 -3.99
C GLU A 52 4.43 16.53 -4.48
N ILE A 53 4.30 16.26 -5.77
CA ILE A 53 5.20 15.41 -6.54
C ILE A 53 5.94 16.30 -7.55
N ALA A 54 7.04 15.80 -8.13
CA ALA A 54 8.09 16.55 -8.87
C ALA A 54 7.65 17.53 -9.98
N SER A 55 6.37 17.57 -10.35
CA SER A 55 5.77 18.52 -11.27
C SER A 55 5.23 19.80 -10.61
N ARG A 56 5.51 20.05 -9.32
CA ARG A 56 5.08 21.30 -8.70
C ARG A 56 6.11 22.41 -9.03
N PRO A 57 5.68 23.57 -9.57
CA PRO A 57 6.56 24.72 -9.75
C PRO A 57 6.99 25.32 -8.41
#